data_AF-A0A7C0YT83-F1
#
_entry.id   AF-A0A7C0YT83-F1
#
_cell.length_a   1.000
_cell.length_b   1.000
_cell.length_c   1.000
_cell.angle_alpha   90.00
_cell.angle_beta   90.00
_cell.angle_gamma   90.00
#
_symmetry.space_group_name_H-M   'P 1'
#
loop_
_entity.id
_entity.type
_entity.pdbx_description
1 polymer ?
#
loop_
_entity_poly.entity_id
_entity_poly.type
_entity_poly.pdbx_seq_one_letter_code
_entity_poly.pdbx_strand_id
1 'polypeptide(L)'
;MTILMDVIGLIDIVRHVLLQMTQLPKTSHMKIGLVGSTFPKKTAEGGQMKRLILFLFFILFFTGNSFAYVGFWWGYAFTHNVSGISGDGSFVVVGINAECYYESETNRGMYEICDGNASVYFFRNGEIVWSKEMLGDFILSISYHNATIALAVQENSTGYVYLIRNDGKILWKKECPWANNVFVTRKYVIVGDSRGYVYLFNREGRLLWKLKLGDRLFVNDEYMITGSSSNGTVYFIGLINNNIKMLWEYQVNHVYKVLIAGNSSLVVGFDTYPELYFKKNASILLFSRNGTLFWKRKFKSLVDVEISNNGKYLGVVTPSELYFLNMKGELLWSKNITDIVDVSLFDKSLIVVTRRGKIYVFNETGKRDFIFETGKTIRHTIYVDNHIIASGDGVYVFKTLSYKPSTLRILAPYGEIHLNDTYITDAPNNITLVPGRYEVRVIEDRCINHVENISLGFGEVKIVKIRGIGYLDVFSNVSNAEVYVNGTSIGVVPILQYELSEGEYHIEVVAKGYKSYTQEVLIAPCEHKAINATLYPLFSKNSEPKVENTSNILERDSSISNTLLFLIPLLVVVTLIIILMHKR
;
A
#
# COMPACT_ATOMS: atom_id res chain seq x y z
N MET A 1 2.11 5.32 -36.80
CA MET A 1 3.33 5.22 -35.98
C MET A 1 3.02 5.09 -34.49
N THR A 2 1.89 5.64 -34.03
CA THR A 2 1.31 5.51 -32.67
C THR A 2 1.01 4.08 -32.23
N ILE A 3 0.57 3.20 -33.14
CA ILE A 3 0.24 1.79 -32.84
C ILE A 3 1.48 0.94 -32.49
N LEU A 4 2.68 1.34 -32.93
CA LEU A 4 3.91 0.56 -32.71
C LEU A 4 4.54 0.82 -31.33
N MET A 5 4.31 2.02 -30.75
CA MET A 5 4.84 2.39 -29.43
C MET A 5 4.04 1.75 -28.28
N ASP A 6 2.73 1.57 -28.44
CA ASP A 6 1.85 0.93 -27.44
C ASP A 6 2.13 -0.57 -27.26
N VAL A 7 2.66 -1.23 -28.28
CA VAL A 7 3.00 -2.67 -28.24
C VAL A 7 4.21 -2.93 -27.32
N ILE A 8 5.12 -1.96 -27.16
CA ILE A 8 6.38 -2.16 -26.42
C ILE A 8 6.16 -2.06 -24.90
N GLY A 9 5.26 -1.20 -24.42
CA GLY A 9 4.89 -1.15 -23.00
C GLY A 9 4.19 -2.43 -22.53
N LEU A 10 3.36 -3.03 -23.40
CA LEU A 10 2.73 -4.33 -23.15
C LEU A 10 3.77 -5.46 -23.09
N ILE A 11 4.81 -5.40 -23.94
CA ILE A 11 5.94 -6.34 -23.92
C ILE A 11 6.69 -6.23 -22.59
N ASP A 12 6.90 -5.05 -22.02
CA ASP A 12 7.61 -4.92 -20.74
C ASP A 12 6.79 -5.45 -19.55
N ILE A 13 5.46 -5.28 -19.54
CA ILE A 13 4.54 -5.91 -18.56
C ILE A 13 4.58 -7.44 -18.70
N VAL A 14 4.44 -7.94 -19.93
CA VAL A 14 4.48 -9.37 -20.24
C VAL A 14 5.87 -9.95 -19.93
N ARG A 15 6.95 -9.21 -20.17
CA ARG A 15 8.33 -9.61 -19.87
C ARG A 15 8.59 -9.63 -18.38
N HIS A 16 8.04 -8.70 -17.60
CA HIS A 16 8.13 -8.72 -16.15
C HIS A 16 7.31 -9.87 -15.54
N VAL A 17 6.12 -10.15 -16.09
CA VAL A 17 5.33 -11.35 -15.76
C VAL A 17 6.10 -12.62 -16.13
N LEU A 18 6.72 -12.69 -17.31
CA LEU A 18 7.54 -13.82 -17.73
C LEU A 18 8.81 -13.98 -16.87
N LEU A 19 9.45 -12.89 -16.46
CA LEU A 19 10.61 -12.89 -15.56
C LEU A 19 10.23 -13.43 -14.18
N GLN A 20 9.10 -13.00 -13.63
CA GLN A 20 8.52 -13.57 -12.41
C GLN A 20 8.18 -15.07 -12.59
N MET A 21 7.68 -15.48 -13.77
CA MET A 21 7.41 -16.89 -14.10
C MET A 21 8.69 -17.73 -14.23
N THR A 22 9.79 -17.16 -14.73
CA THR A 22 11.07 -17.89 -14.89
C THR A 22 11.78 -18.18 -13.57
N GLN A 23 11.37 -17.54 -12.47
CA GLN A 23 11.86 -17.82 -11.13
C GLN A 23 11.03 -18.88 -10.39
N LEU A 24 9.98 -19.43 -11.01
CA LEU A 24 9.06 -20.40 -10.39
C LEU A 24 9.35 -21.85 -10.85
N PRO A 25 9.27 -22.85 -9.95
CA PRO A 25 9.48 -24.26 -10.29
C PRO A 25 8.47 -24.81 -11.32
N LYS A 26 8.93 -25.73 -12.18
CA LYS A 26 8.17 -26.29 -13.32
C LYS A 26 6.99 -27.20 -12.97
N THR A 27 6.63 -27.36 -11.69
CA THR A 27 5.68 -28.39 -11.23
C THR A 27 4.25 -27.89 -10.94
N SER A 28 3.96 -26.61 -11.18
CA SER A 28 2.62 -26.04 -10.94
C SER A 28 1.64 -26.28 -12.11
N HIS A 29 0.43 -26.77 -11.82
CA HIS A 29 -0.70 -26.67 -12.75
C HIS A 29 -1.26 -25.24 -12.77
N MET A 30 -0.53 -24.34 -13.42
CA MET A 30 -0.93 -22.95 -13.62
C MET A 30 -2.01 -22.86 -14.70
N LYS A 31 -3.20 -22.33 -14.37
CA LYS A 31 -4.15 -21.82 -15.37
C LYS A 31 -4.07 -20.30 -15.36
N ILE A 32 -3.60 -19.72 -16.45
CA ILE A 32 -3.51 -18.27 -16.63
C ILE A 32 -4.80 -17.80 -17.28
N GLY A 33 -5.50 -16.84 -16.66
CA GLY A 33 -6.63 -16.15 -17.27
C GLY A 33 -6.54 -14.65 -17.02
N LEU A 34 -6.41 -13.86 -18.08
CA LEU A 34 -6.71 -12.44 -18.09
C LEU A 34 -8.15 -12.29 -18.59
N VAL A 35 -9.04 -11.62 -17.85
CA VAL A 35 -10.41 -11.40 -18.34
C VAL A 35 -10.91 -10.00 -18.03
N GLY A 36 -11.09 -9.21 -19.10
CA GLY A 36 -12.22 -8.32 -19.27
C GLY A 36 -13.34 -9.09 -20.00
N SER A 37 -14.51 -9.17 -19.36
CA SER A 37 -15.81 -9.69 -19.83
C SER A 37 -15.93 -11.09 -20.45
N THR A 38 -16.76 -11.91 -19.79
CA THR A 38 -17.62 -13.02 -20.28
C THR A 38 -17.06 -13.99 -21.32
N PHE A 39 -16.75 -15.22 -20.88
CA PHE A 39 -16.70 -16.38 -21.77
C PHE A 39 -18.07 -17.07 -21.88
N PRO A 40 -18.50 -17.52 -23.08
CA PRO A 40 -19.70 -18.34 -23.22
C PRO A 40 -19.46 -19.79 -22.77
N LYS A 41 -20.55 -20.44 -22.35
CA LYS A 41 -20.61 -21.81 -21.83
C LYS A 41 -20.35 -22.90 -22.90
N LYS A 42 -19.87 -24.06 -22.38
CA LYS A 42 -19.84 -25.44 -22.95
C LYS A 42 -18.71 -25.73 -23.95
N THR A 43 -18.09 -26.92 -24.02
CA THR A 43 -18.47 -28.30 -23.62
C THR A 43 -17.19 -29.13 -23.46
N ALA A 44 -17.20 -30.13 -22.58
CA ALA A 44 -16.18 -31.16 -22.52
C ALA A 44 -16.51 -32.25 -23.54
N GLU A 45 -15.57 -32.60 -24.41
CA GLU A 45 -15.37 -33.94 -24.98
C GLU A 45 -13.98 -34.00 -25.63
N GLY A 46 -13.42 -35.21 -25.70
CA GLY A 46 -11.97 -35.46 -25.67
C GLY A 46 -11.17 -35.11 -26.92
N GLY A 47 -9.84 -35.16 -26.77
CA GLY A 47 -8.89 -35.18 -27.89
C GLY A 47 -7.63 -34.34 -27.66
N GLN A 48 -6.46 -34.97 -27.72
CA GLN A 48 -5.15 -34.29 -27.71
C GLN A 48 -4.98 -33.37 -28.94
N MET A 49 -4.53 -32.12 -28.75
CA MET A 49 -3.47 -31.43 -29.55
C MET A 49 -3.30 -29.98 -29.07
N LYS A 50 -2.11 -29.62 -28.56
CA LYS A 50 -0.98 -28.95 -29.27
C LYS A 50 -1.27 -27.53 -29.75
N ARG A 51 -0.51 -26.59 -29.15
CA ARG A 51 0.04 -25.35 -29.73
C ARG A 51 -0.77 -24.73 -30.88
N LEU A 52 -1.67 -23.80 -30.54
CA LEU A 52 -2.00 -22.70 -31.44
C LEU A 52 -2.08 -21.41 -30.64
N ILE A 53 -0.98 -20.66 -30.74
CA ILE A 53 -0.94 -19.23 -30.50
C ILE A 53 -1.92 -18.60 -31.50
N LEU A 54 -3.00 -18.00 -31.01
CA LEU A 54 -3.85 -17.07 -31.76
C LEU A 54 -4.20 -15.94 -30.77
N PHE A 55 -3.48 -14.81 -30.75
CA PHE A 55 -3.65 -13.70 -31.69
C PHE A 55 -5.14 -13.38 -31.88
N LEU A 56 -5.74 -12.60 -30.97
CA LEU A 56 -6.70 -11.51 -31.23
C LEU A 56 -7.44 -11.06 -29.92
N PHE A 57 -7.29 -9.76 -29.58
CA PHE A 57 -8.15 -8.90 -28.71
C PHE A 57 -8.19 -9.17 -27.18
N PHE A 58 -8.17 -8.18 -26.27
CA PHE A 58 -8.78 -6.84 -26.33
C PHE A 58 -7.98 -5.73 -25.62
N ILE A 59 -8.19 -4.53 -26.16
CA ILE A 59 -7.68 -3.20 -25.84
C ILE A 59 -8.03 -2.77 -24.40
N LEU A 60 -7.04 -2.33 -23.62
CA LEU A 60 -7.25 -1.60 -22.36
C LEU A 60 -7.32 -0.10 -22.68
N PHE A 61 -8.53 0.41 -22.86
CA PHE A 61 -8.77 1.85 -22.80
C PHE A 61 -8.71 2.31 -21.34
N PHE A 62 -7.75 3.19 -21.05
CA PHE A 62 -7.67 3.94 -19.81
C PHE A 62 -8.84 4.92 -19.71
N THR A 63 -9.59 4.86 -18.61
CA THR A 63 -10.21 6.03 -18.00
C THR A 63 -10.04 5.93 -16.47
N GLY A 64 -9.45 6.97 -15.88
CA GLY A 64 -9.50 7.37 -14.46
C GLY A 64 -9.42 6.30 -13.36
N ASN A 65 -8.37 6.39 -12.52
CA ASN A 65 -8.31 5.87 -11.15
C ASN A 65 -8.96 4.49 -10.90
N SER A 66 -8.65 3.51 -11.75
CA SER A 66 -9.17 2.15 -11.62
C SER A 66 -8.01 1.17 -11.48
N PHE A 67 -7.99 0.45 -10.35
CA PHE A 67 -7.04 -0.64 -10.11
C PHE A 67 -7.25 -1.72 -11.17
N ALA A 68 -6.20 -2.06 -11.93
CA ALA A 68 -6.23 -3.24 -12.79
C ALA A 68 -5.85 -4.47 -11.93
N TYR A 69 -6.83 -5.34 -11.67
CA TYR A 69 -6.58 -6.62 -11.02
C TYR A 69 -6.11 -7.61 -12.08
N VAL A 70 -4.79 -7.83 -12.17
CA VAL A 70 -4.28 -9.01 -12.88
C VAL A 70 -4.21 -10.14 -11.85
N GLY A 71 -5.22 -11.01 -11.86
CA GLY A 71 -5.31 -12.16 -10.96
C GLY A 71 -4.56 -13.35 -11.53
N PHE A 72 -3.42 -13.69 -10.92
CA PHE A 72 -2.87 -15.05 -11.04
C PHE A 72 -3.50 -15.89 -9.93
N TRP A 73 -4.04 -17.05 -10.27
CA TRP A 73 -4.60 -17.97 -9.29
C TRP A 73 -3.91 -19.33 -9.34
N TRP A 74 -3.76 -19.90 -8.16
CA TRP A 74 -3.33 -21.27 -7.94
C TRP A 74 -4.47 -21.97 -7.22
N GLY A 75 -4.92 -23.10 -7.75
CA GLY A 75 -6.03 -23.86 -7.20
C GLY A 75 -5.58 -25.25 -6.77
N TYR A 76 -5.71 -25.56 -5.49
CA TYR A 76 -5.55 -26.92 -4.99
C TYR A 76 -6.93 -27.50 -4.69
N ALA A 77 -7.22 -28.65 -5.27
CA ALA A 77 -8.42 -29.40 -4.95
C ALA A 77 -8.12 -30.28 -3.73
N PHE A 78 -8.66 -29.90 -2.57
CA PHE A 78 -8.71 -30.78 -1.42
C PHE A 78 -10.04 -31.52 -1.42
N THR A 79 -10.02 -32.82 -1.17
CA THR A 79 -11.23 -33.65 -1.08
C THR A 79 -11.97 -33.45 0.25
N HIS A 80 -11.34 -32.75 1.20
CA HIS A 80 -11.74 -32.68 2.61
C HIS A 80 -12.19 -31.27 3.03
N ASN A 81 -12.97 -31.18 4.11
CA ASN A 81 -13.49 -29.92 4.65
C ASN A 81 -12.36 -29.02 5.18
N VAL A 82 -12.10 -27.93 4.46
CA VAL A 82 -11.20 -26.86 4.94
C VAL A 82 -11.79 -26.23 6.21
N SER A 83 -10.99 -26.22 7.26
CA SER A 83 -11.42 -25.86 8.61
C SER A 83 -11.05 -24.45 9.04
N GLY A 84 -9.99 -23.90 8.45
CA GLY A 84 -9.56 -22.53 8.68
C GLY A 84 -8.44 -22.14 7.72
N ILE A 85 -8.24 -20.83 7.59
CA ILE A 85 -7.16 -20.25 6.79
C ILE A 85 -6.55 -19.08 7.57
N SER A 86 -5.23 -18.91 7.48
CA SER A 86 -4.54 -17.71 7.95
C SER A 86 -3.27 -17.46 7.13
N GLY A 87 -2.59 -16.33 7.29
CA GLY A 87 -1.33 -16.05 6.56
C GLY A 87 -0.79 -14.63 6.72
N ASP A 88 0.18 -14.27 5.89
CA ASP A 88 0.76 -12.92 5.72
C ASP A 88 1.09 -12.61 4.24
N GLY A 89 0.21 -12.99 3.31
CA GLY A 89 0.30 -12.70 1.88
C GLY A 89 1.42 -13.46 1.15
N SER A 90 2.62 -13.51 1.68
CA SER A 90 3.70 -14.38 1.19
C SER A 90 3.46 -15.82 1.60
N PHE A 91 2.86 -16.03 2.76
CA PHE A 91 2.55 -17.35 3.31
C PHE A 91 1.05 -17.52 3.55
N VAL A 92 0.56 -18.71 3.26
CA VAL A 92 -0.83 -19.13 3.52
C VAL A 92 -0.82 -20.43 4.29
N VAL A 93 -1.65 -20.52 5.32
CA VAL A 93 -1.85 -21.70 6.14
C VAL A 93 -3.27 -22.17 5.93
N VAL A 94 -3.46 -23.44 5.61
CA VAL A 94 -4.79 -24.05 5.46
C VAL A 94 -4.89 -25.24 6.39
N GLY A 95 -5.92 -25.29 7.21
CA GLY A 95 -6.27 -26.48 7.96
C GLY A 95 -7.35 -27.29 7.25
N ILE A 96 -7.26 -28.60 7.40
CA ILE A 96 -8.18 -29.58 6.85
C ILE A 96 -8.55 -30.52 8.00
N ASN A 97 -9.85 -30.76 8.18
CA ASN A 97 -10.32 -31.68 9.22
C ASN A 97 -10.33 -33.13 8.74
N ALA A 98 -10.32 -34.05 9.70
CA ALA A 98 -10.58 -35.46 9.44
C ALA A 98 -11.96 -35.68 8.82
N GLU A 99 -12.10 -36.78 8.08
CA GLU A 99 -13.42 -37.31 7.74
C GLU A 99 -13.94 -38.12 8.93
N CYS A 100 -15.17 -37.82 9.33
CA CYS A 100 -15.85 -38.52 10.40
C CYS A 100 -17.14 -39.12 9.88
N TYR A 101 -17.49 -40.29 10.39
CA TYR A 101 -18.74 -40.97 10.09
C TYR A 101 -19.43 -41.37 11.38
N TYR A 102 -20.76 -41.46 11.32
CA TYR A 102 -21.58 -41.86 12.46
C TYR A 102 -21.83 -43.37 12.40
N GLU A 103 -21.48 -44.07 13.48
CA GLU A 103 -21.88 -45.46 13.70
C GLU A 103 -22.99 -45.54 14.75
N SER A 104 -23.82 -46.58 14.64
CA SER A 104 -24.95 -46.84 15.53
C SER A 104 -24.72 -48.18 16.23
N GLU A 105 -24.54 -48.16 17.55
CA GLU A 105 -24.55 -49.36 18.39
C GLU A 105 -25.86 -49.46 19.18
N THR A 106 -26.44 -50.66 19.23
CA THR A 106 -27.69 -50.96 19.94
C THR A 106 -27.69 -50.55 21.42
N ASN A 107 -26.53 -50.49 22.07
CA ASN A 107 -26.39 -50.16 23.49
C ASN A 107 -25.75 -48.79 23.77
N ARG A 108 -25.17 -48.12 22.76
CA ARG A 108 -24.51 -46.80 22.92
C ARG A 108 -25.17 -45.67 22.15
N GLY A 109 -26.17 -45.97 21.33
CA GLY A 109 -26.78 -45.01 20.43
C GLY A 109 -25.85 -44.68 19.26
N MET A 110 -26.09 -43.54 18.63
CA MET A 110 -25.30 -43.05 17.51
C MET A 110 -24.07 -42.29 18.04
N TYR A 111 -22.88 -42.66 17.59
CA TYR A 111 -21.62 -42.02 17.98
C TYR A 111 -20.74 -41.74 16.75
N GLU A 112 -19.92 -40.69 16.85
CA GLU A 112 -19.06 -40.24 15.77
C GLU A 112 -17.68 -40.90 15.88
N ILE A 113 -17.22 -41.49 14.78
CA ILE A 113 -15.88 -42.05 14.65
C ILE A 113 -15.11 -41.17 13.66
N CYS A 114 -14.01 -40.60 14.12
CA CYS A 114 -13.04 -39.89 13.31
C CYS A 114 -11.73 -40.68 13.34
N ASP A 115 -11.09 -40.83 12.18
CA ASP A 115 -9.68 -41.23 12.14
C ASP A 115 -8.84 -39.94 12.14
N GLY A 116 -7.89 -39.82 13.06
CA GLY A 116 -7.17 -38.57 13.35
C GLY A 116 -6.31 -38.08 12.18
N ASN A 117 -6.94 -37.44 11.19
CA ASN A 117 -6.33 -37.02 9.93
C ASN A 117 -6.41 -35.50 9.72
N ALA A 118 -6.71 -34.72 10.77
CA ALA A 118 -6.63 -33.28 10.65
C ALA A 118 -5.20 -32.84 10.31
N SER A 119 -5.10 -32.03 9.27
CA SER A 119 -3.84 -31.71 8.61
C SER A 119 -3.72 -30.21 8.38
N VAL A 120 -2.51 -29.68 8.49
CA VAL A 120 -2.21 -28.29 8.15
C VAL A 120 -1.24 -28.24 6.98
N TYR A 121 -1.53 -27.38 6.01
CA TYR A 121 -0.73 -27.15 4.81
C TYR A 121 -0.19 -25.73 4.85
N PHE A 122 1.12 -25.61 4.63
CA PHE A 122 1.81 -24.33 4.58
C PHE A 122 2.23 -24.03 3.15
N PHE A 123 1.77 -22.91 2.63
CA PHE A 123 2.03 -22.47 1.27
C PHE A 123 2.93 -21.25 1.28
N ARG A 124 3.76 -21.15 0.23
CA ARG A 124 4.49 -19.93 -0.12
C ARG A 124 4.32 -19.70 -1.62
N ASN A 125 3.84 -18.52 -2.00
CA ASN A 125 3.61 -18.18 -3.42
C ASN A 125 2.76 -19.20 -4.20
N GLY A 126 1.82 -19.88 -3.53
CA GLY A 126 0.95 -20.87 -4.16
C GLY A 126 1.56 -22.27 -4.28
N GLU A 127 2.71 -22.56 -3.68
CA GLU A 127 3.28 -23.91 -3.60
C GLU A 127 3.23 -24.40 -2.16
N ILE A 128 2.91 -25.69 -1.96
CA ILE A 128 3.02 -26.34 -0.65
C ILE A 128 4.50 -26.44 -0.31
N VAL A 129 4.92 -25.74 0.75
CA VAL A 129 6.27 -25.84 1.31
C VAL A 129 6.38 -27.08 2.19
N TRP A 130 5.35 -27.31 3.02
CA TRP A 130 5.24 -28.48 3.87
C TRP A 130 3.79 -28.72 4.28
N SER A 131 3.49 -29.95 4.67
CA SER A 131 2.26 -30.33 5.36
C SER A 131 2.60 -31.03 6.68
N LYS A 132 1.66 -30.97 7.63
CA LYS A 132 1.73 -31.76 8.86
C LYS A 132 0.36 -32.38 9.10
N GLU A 133 0.36 -33.70 9.13
CA GLU A 133 -0.83 -34.55 9.26
C GLU A 133 -0.95 -35.07 10.69
N MET A 134 -2.07 -35.73 10.98
CA MET A 134 -2.36 -36.39 12.27
C MET A 134 -2.23 -35.44 13.48
N LEU A 135 -2.77 -34.23 13.35
CA LEU A 135 -2.79 -33.26 14.45
C LEU A 135 -3.92 -33.53 15.47
N GLY A 136 -4.95 -34.25 15.04
CA GLY A 136 -6.18 -34.56 15.77
C GLY A 136 -7.33 -34.82 14.80
N ASP A 137 -8.56 -34.65 15.27
CA ASP A 137 -9.80 -34.87 14.52
C ASP A 137 -10.26 -33.59 13.81
N PHE A 138 -10.27 -32.47 14.55
CA PHE A 138 -10.76 -31.19 14.05
C PHE A 138 -9.83 -30.05 14.44
N ILE A 139 -9.42 -29.25 13.45
CA ILE A 139 -8.85 -27.92 13.68
C ILE A 139 -10.02 -26.95 13.79
N LEU A 140 -10.19 -26.32 14.95
CA LEU A 140 -11.30 -25.39 15.23
C LEU A 140 -10.94 -23.95 14.89
N SER A 141 -9.66 -23.60 14.97
CA SER A 141 -9.18 -22.25 14.68
C SER A 141 -7.70 -22.25 14.30
N ILE A 142 -7.35 -21.34 13.40
CA ILE A 142 -6.00 -21.16 12.86
C ILE A 142 -5.68 -19.67 12.89
N SER A 143 -4.50 -19.34 13.40
CA SER A 143 -3.96 -17.99 13.33
C SER A 143 -2.50 -18.04 12.93
N TYR A 144 -2.10 -17.15 12.04
CA TYR A 144 -0.72 -16.96 11.61
C TYR A 144 -0.29 -15.53 11.92
N HIS A 145 0.90 -15.40 12.50
CA HIS A 145 1.54 -14.11 12.70
C HIS A 145 3.05 -14.30 12.79
N ASN A 146 3.80 -13.47 12.06
CA ASN A 146 5.26 -13.37 12.13
C ASN A 146 5.98 -14.74 12.18
N ALA A 147 5.84 -15.51 11.10
CA ALA A 147 6.48 -16.83 10.93
C ALA A 147 6.04 -17.91 11.94
N THR A 148 4.90 -17.74 12.60
CA THR A 148 4.33 -18.75 13.50
C THR A 148 2.85 -18.96 13.25
N ILE A 149 2.43 -20.21 13.44
CA ILE A 149 1.08 -20.72 13.27
C ILE A 149 0.63 -21.19 14.65
N ALA A 150 -0.51 -20.71 15.12
CA ALA A 150 -1.21 -21.28 16.25
C ALA A 150 -2.47 -22.02 15.79
N LEU A 151 -2.68 -23.21 16.36
CA LEU A 151 -3.83 -24.08 16.05
C LEU A 151 -4.56 -24.44 17.33
N ALA A 152 -5.89 -24.34 17.32
CA ALA A 152 -6.76 -24.99 18.28
C ALA A 152 -7.28 -26.28 17.64
N VAL A 153 -6.97 -27.43 18.24
CA VAL A 153 -7.24 -28.76 17.68
C VAL A 153 -7.97 -29.60 18.71
N GLN A 154 -8.97 -30.35 18.25
CA GLN A 154 -9.73 -31.33 19.02
C GLN A 154 -9.23 -32.73 18.64
N GLU A 155 -8.88 -33.54 19.63
CA GLU A 155 -8.37 -34.92 19.47
C GLU A 155 -9.02 -35.79 20.55
N ASN A 156 -9.83 -36.79 20.16
CA ASN A 156 -10.53 -37.70 21.08
C ASN A 156 -11.29 -36.98 22.21
N SER A 157 -12.06 -35.95 21.86
CA SER A 157 -12.76 -35.08 22.83
C SER A 157 -11.85 -34.28 23.81
N THR A 158 -10.52 -34.34 23.64
CA THR A 158 -9.55 -33.48 24.34
C THR A 158 -9.06 -32.35 23.45
N GLY A 159 -9.09 -31.12 23.95
CA GLY A 159 -8.64 -29.94 23.22
C GLY A 159 -7.14 -29.70 23.41
N TYR A 160 -6.45 -29.32 22.33
CA TYR A 160 -5.03 -29.00 22.31
C TYR A 160 -4.77 -27.69 21.58
N VAL A 161 -3.74 -26.98 22.03
CA VAL A 161 -3.22 -25.80 21.36
C VAL A 161 -1.79 -26.07 20.93
N TYR A 162 -1.54 -25.88 19.64
CA TYR A 162 -0.22 -25.99 19.04
C TYR A 162 0.32 -24.61 18.71
N LEU A 163 1.61 -24.41 18.94
CA LEU A 163 2.37 -23.34 18.30
C LEU A 163 3.44 -23.96 17.42
N ILE A 164 3.41 -23.63 16.14
CA ILE A 164 4.25 -24.20 15.09
C ILE A 164 4.99 -23.05 14.41
N ARG A 165 6.28 -23.22 14.14
CA ARG A 165 7.06 -22.28 13.33
C ARG A 165 6.80 -22.52 11.84
N ASN A 166 7.00 -21.51 11.01
CA ASN A 166 6.80 -21.58 9.56
C ASN A 166 7.66 -22.61 8.81
N ASP A 167 8.62 -23.26 9.47
CA ASP A 167 9.37 -24.42 8.95
C ASP A 167 8.76 -25.77 9.35
N GLY A 168 7.59 -25.77 10.00
CA GLY A 168 6.86 -26.97 10.43
C GLY A 168 7.29 -27.51 11.79
N LYS A 169 8.27 -26.89 12.47
CA LYS A 169 8.68 -27.30 13.81
C LYS A 169 7.61 -26.92 14.84
N ILE A 170 7.10 -27.90 15.57
CA ILE A 170 6.24 -27.67 16.74
C ILE A 170 7.12 -27.05 17.83
N LEU A 171 6.82 -25.83 18.23
CA LEU A 171 7.47 -25.15 19.34
C LEU A 171 6.94 -25.69 20.67
N TRP A 172 5.62 -25.89 20.77
CA TRP A 172 4.98 -26.58 21.89
C TRP A 172 3.56 -27.05 21.54
N LYS A 173 3.09 -28.06 22.28
CA LYS A 173 1.70 -28.55 22.35
C LYS A 173 1.25 -28.43 23.81
N LYS A 174 0.07 -27.86 24.05
CA LYS A 174 -0.53 -27.76 25.40
C LYS A 174 -1.95 -28.27 25.36
N GLU A 175 -2.32 -29.05 26.38
CA GLU A 175 -3.71 -29.41 26.59
C GLU A 175 -4.50 -28.16 27.01
N CYS A 176 -5.58 -27.89 26.29
CA CYS A 176 -6.51 -26.82 26.57
C CYS A 176 -7.92 -27.35 26.23
N PRO A 177 -8.57 -28.00 27.20
CA PRO A 177 -9.89 -28.58 26.99
C PRO A 177 -10.87 -27.52 26.47
N TRP A 178 -11.67 -27.88 25.47
CA TRP A 178 -12.66 -27.01 24.83
C TRP A 178 -12.10 -25.77 24.10
N ALA A 179 -10.81 -25.73 23.78
CA ALA A 179 -10.23 -24.66 22.97
C ALA A 179 -10.99 -24.52 21.64
N ASN A 180 -11.54 -23.34 21.38
CA ASN A 180 -12.39 -23.07 20.23
C ASN A 180 -11.77 -22.01 19.29
N ASN A 181 -11.15 -20.98 19.86
CA ASN A 181 -10.50 -19.90 19.11
C ASN A 181 -9.04 -19.78 19.52
N VAL A 182 -8.14 -19.51 18.56
CA VAL A 182 -6.74 -19.20 18.85
C VAL A 182 -6.26 -18.01 18.03
N PHE A 183 -5.48 -17.14 18.67
CA PHE A 183 -4.81 -16.01 18.04
C PHE A 183 -3.34 -16.00 18.44
N VAL A 184 -2.46 -15.84 17.46
CA VAL A 184 -1.05 -15.61 17.70
C VAL A 184 -0.71 -14.16 17.37
N THR A 185 0.00 -13.49 18.27
CA THR A 185 0.49 -12.12 18.12
C THR A 185 1.99 -12.10 18.27
N ARG A 186 2.61 -10.92 18.10
CA ARG A 186 4.06 -10.75 18.29
C ARG A 186 4.55 -11.27 19.64
N LYS A 187 3.73 -11.14 20.69
CA LYS A 187 4.13 -11.40 22.08
C LYS A 187 3.39 -12.57 22.74
N TYR A 188 2.23 -12.96 22.24
CA TYR A 188 1.37 -13.89 22.95
C TYR A 188 0.70 -14.91 22.04
N VAL A 189 0.20 -15.97 22.66
CA VAL A 189 -0.80 -16.86 22.11
C VAL A 189 -2.04 -16.77 22.99
N ILE A 190 -3.16 -16.38 22.42
CA ILE A 190 -4.43 -16.18 23.13
C ILE A 190 -5.40 -17.26 22.67
N VAL A 191 -6.03 -17.92 23.64
CA VAL A 191 -6.94 -19.04 23.39
C VAL A 191 -8.27 -18.73 24.05
N GLY A 192 -9.38 -18.88 23.33
CA GLY A 192 -10.73 -18.86 23.89
C GLY A 192 -11.33 -20.26 23.91
N ASP A 193 -11.91 -20.69 25.03
CA ASP A 193 -12.63 -21.96 25.14
C ASP A 193 -14.15 -21.78 25.03
N SER A 194 -14.87 -22.86 24.71
CA SER A 194 -16.33 -22.82 24.54
C SER A 194 -17.12 -22.60 25.84
N ARG A 195 -16.45 -22.60 27.01
CA ARG A 195 -17.04 -22.27 28.32
C ARG A 195 -16.87 -20.79 28.67
N GLY A 196 -16.28 -20.01 27.77
CA GLY A 196 -16.07 -18.57 27.90
C GLY A 196 -14.80 -18.18 28.66
N TYR A 197 -13.86 -19.11 28.87
CA TYR A 197 -12.55 -18.75 29.39
C TYR A 197 -11.60 -18.33 28.27
N VAL A 198 -10.85 -17.27 28.54
CA VAL A 198 -9.74 -16.81 27.72
C VAL A 198 -8.44 -17.06 28.48
N TYR A 199 -7.47 -17.62 27.77
CA TYR A 199 -6.15 -17.97 28.28
C TYR A 199 -5.10 -17.14 27.52
N LEU A 200 -4.14 -16.57 28.24
CA LEU A 200 -2.98 -15.91 27.65
C LEU A 200 -1.73 -16.71 27.93
N PHE A 201 -1.06 -17.13 26.87
CA PHE A 201 0.26 -17.74 26.93
C PHE A 201 1.30 -16.75 26.39
N ASN A 202 2.52 -16.79 26.94
CA ASN A 202 3.66 -16.21 26.24
C ASN A 202 4.05 -17.11 25.04
N ARG A 203 5.03 -16.65 24.25
CA ARG A 203 5.50 -17.38 23.06
C ARG A 203 6.15 -18.73 23.41
N GLU A 204 6.67 -18.88 24.62
CA GLU A 204 7.26 -20.11 25.14
C GLU A 204 6.23 -21.12 25.68
N GLY A 205 4.93 -20.77 25.69
CA GLY A 205 3.84 -21.66 26.12
C GLY A 205 3.59 -21.67 27.63
N ARG A 206 4.15 -20.72 28.39
CA ARG A 206 3.81 -20.48 29.79
C ARG A 206 2.49 -19.71 29.87
N LEU A 207 1.55 -20.26 30.64
CA LEU A 207 0.30 -19.59 30.97
C LEU A 207 0.60 -18.36 31.84
N LEU A 208 0.19 -17.18 31.38
CA LEU A 208 0.30 -15.92 32.10
C LEU A 208 -0.96 -15.66 32.93
N TRP A 209 -2.14 -15.90 32.36
CA TRP A 209 -3.42 -15.83 33.07
C TRP A 209 -4.54 -16.57 32.36
N LYS A 210 -5.63 -16.81 33.09
CA LYS A 210 -6.89 -17.38 32.63
C LYS A 210 -8.05 -16.60 33.26
N LEU A 211 -8.95 -16.05 32.43
CA LEU A 211 -10.09 -15.25 32.88
C LEU A 211 -11.37 -15.67 32.15
N LYS A 212 -12.53 -15.55 32.80
CA LYS A 212 -13.83 -15.81 32.18
C LYS A 212 -14.35 -14.51 31.55
N LEU A 213 -14.15 -14.35 30.24
CA LEU A 213 -14.43 -13.10 29.51
C LEU A 213 -15.37 -13.29 28.31
N GLY A 214 -15.66 -14.53 27.92
CA GLY A 214 -16.49 -14.84 26.77
C GLY A 214 -15.87 -15.84 25.80
N ASP A 215 -16.70 -16.31 24.89
CA ASP A 215 -16.43 -17.37 23.90
C ASP A 215 -16.26 -16.81 22.48
N ARG A 216 -16.70 -15.58 22.22
CA ARG A 216 -16.42 -14.83 20.99
C ARG A 216 -15.21 -13.96 21.21
N LEU A 217 -14.19 -14.10 20.37
CA LEU A 217 -12.90 -13.46 20.58
C LEU A 217 -12.35 -12.93 19.26
N PHE A 218 -11.80 -11.73 19.31
CA PHE A 218 -10.93 -11.21 18.26
C PHE A 218 -9.75 -10.46 18.88
N VAL A 219 -8.57 -10.67 18.32
CA VAL A 219 -7.31 -10.17 18.86
C VAL A 219 -6.49 -9.58 17.73
N ASN A 220 -5.84 -8.44 18.01
CA ASN A 220 -4.70 -7.96 17.25
C ASN A 220 -3.48 -7.81 18.18
N ASP A 221 -2.37 -7.25 17.70
CA ASP A 221 -1.13 -7.14 18.47
C ASP A 221 -1.27 -6.31 19.77
N GLU A 222 -2.20 -5.36 19.83
CA GLU A 222 -2.31 -4.38 20.91
C GLU A 222 -3.57 -4.54 21.77
N TYR A 223 -4.65 -5.07 21.18
CA TYR A 223 -5.98 -5.11 21.79
C TYR A 223 -6.66 -6.46 21.57
N MET A 224 -7.57 -6.74 22.49
CA MET A 224 -8.47 -7.88 22.45
C MET A 224 -9.89 -7.38 22.68
N ILE A 225 -10.82 -7.90 21.90
CA ILE A 225 -12.25 -7.76 22.14
C ILE A 225 -12.84 -9.15 22.33
N THR A 226 -13.63 -9.29 23.38
CA THR A 226 -14.27 -10.56 23.72
C THR A 226 -15.72 -10.31 24.04
N GLY A 227 -16.56 -11.26 23.65
CA GLY A 227 -17.99 -11.23 23.88
C GLY A 227 -18.46 -12.57 24.39
N SER A 228 -19.29 -12.53 25.42
CA SER A 228 -19.88 -13.72 26.00
C SER A 228 -21.26 -13.94 25.38
N SER A 229 -21.42 -15.05 24.68
CA SER A 229 -22.71 -15.47 24.10
C SER A 229 -23.74 -15.81 25.18
N SER A 230 -23.30 -16.29 26.34
CA SER A 230 -24.19 -16.75 27.42
C SER A 230 -24.81 -15.63 28.24
N ASN A 231 -24.05 -14.56 28.49
CA ASN A 231 -24.56 -13.43 29.29
C ASN A 231 -24.62 -12.12 28.50
N GLY A 232 -24.15 -12.06 27.25
CA GLY A 232 -24.24 -10.89 26.39
C GLY A 232 -23.23 -9.77 26.68
N THR A 233 -22.30 -9.95 27.62
CA THR A 233 -21.32 -8.91 27.95
C THR A 233 -20.18 -8.90 26.94
N VAL A 234 -19.80 -7.69 26.49
CA VAL A 234 -18.65 -7.43 25.61
C VAL A 234 -17.61 -6.66 26.39
N TYR A 235 -16.35 -7.09 26.29
CA TYR A 235 -15.20 -6.47 26.92
C TYR A 235 -14.17 -6.07 25.88
N PHE A 236 -13.66 -4.84 26.00
CA PHE A 236 -12.52 -4.36 25.22
C PHE A 236 -11.31 -4.14 26.12
N ILE A 237 -10.21 -4.73 25.70
CA ILE A 237 -9.06 -4.99 26.56
C ILE A 237 -7.79 -4.55 25.83
N GLY A 238 -6.97 -3.75 26.50
CA GLY A 238 -5.61 -3.44 26.06
C GLY A 238 -4.61 -4.47 26.58
N LEU A 239 -3.70 -4.92 25.71
CA LEU A 239 -2.61 -5.85 26.03
C LEU A 239 -1.30 -5.07 26.24
N ILE A 240 -1.15 -4.42 27.40
CA ILE A 240 -0.05 -3.48 27.68
C ILE A 240 0.94 -4.10 28.67
N ASN A 241 2.22 -4.22 28.30
CA ASN A 241 3.31 -4.63 29.20
C ASN A 241 3.02 -5.92 30.01
N ASN A 242 2.55 -6.98 29.35
CA ASN A 242 2.14 -8.25 29.96
C ASN A 242 0.89 -8.18 30.87
N ASN A 243 0.25 -7.03 30.99
CA ASN A 243 -0.97 -6.84 31.76
C ASN A 243 -2.18 -6.61 30.85
N ILE A 244 -3.34 -7.01 31.36
CA ILE A 244 -4.66 -6.69 30.81
C ILE A 244 -5.06 -5.35 31.41
N LYS A 245 -5.46 -4.42 30.56
CA LYS A 245 -6.23 -3.24 30.99
C LYS A 245 -7.62 -3.33 30.41
N MET A 246 -8.63 -3.48 31.27
CA MET A 246 -10.03 -3.30 30.86
C MET A 246 -10.20 -1.84 30.44
N LEU A 247 -10.60 -1.62 29.19
CA LEU A 247 -10.78 -0.27 28.64
C LEU A 247 -12.25 0.14 28.72
N TRP A 248 -13.15 -0.77 28.35
CA TRP A 248 -14.58 -0.61 28.53
C TRP A 248 -15.29 -1.97 28.49
N GLU A 249 -16.51 -1.98 29.01
CA GLU A 249 -17.46 -3.08 28.90
C GLU A 249 -18.80 -2.56 28.38
N TYR A 250 -19.52 -3.41 27.67
CA TYR A 250 -20.83 -3.07 27.13
C TYR A 250 -21.75 -4.29 27.11
N GLN A 251 -22.99 -4.09 27.53
CA GLN A 251 -23.97 -5.17 27.63
C GLN A 251 -24.85 -5.21 26.38
N VAL A 252 -24.86 -6.34 25.68
CA VAL A 252 -25.86 -6.68 24.67
C VAL A 252 -26.66 -7.92 25.11
N ASN A 253 -27.64 -8.36 24.32
CA ASN A 253 -28.41 -9.55 24.68
C ASN A 253 -27.65 -10.83 24.31
N HIS A 254 -27.18 -10.94 23.07
CA HIS A 254 -26.36 -12.06 22.63
C HIS A 254 -25.24 -11.58 21.70
N VAL A 255 -24.00 -11.97 21.98
CA VAL A 255 -22.86 -11.60 21.13
C VAL A 255 -22.66 -12.63 20.02
N TYR A 256 -22.55 -12.16 18.78
CA TYR A 256 -22.31 -13.02 17.62
C TYR A 256 -20.90 -12.92 17.09
N LYS A 257 -20.47 -11.70 16.78
CA LYS A 257 -19.16 -11.43 16.19
C LYS A 257 -18.62 -10.15 16.80
N VAL A 258 -17.31 -10.13 17.04
CA VAL A 258 -16.57 -8.97 17.51
C VAL A 258 -15.36 -8.82 16.62
N LEU A 259 -15.06 -7.58 16.20
CA LEU A 259 -13.94 -7.28 15.29
C LEU A 259 -13.25 -5.99 15.72
N ILE A 260 -11.96 -5.88 15.42
CA ILE A 260 -11.17 -4.66 15.64
C ILE A 260 -10.52 -4.27 14.33
N ALA A 261 -10.64 -3.00 13.93
CA ALA A 261 -9.86 -2.45 12.83
C ALA A 261 -9.47 -0.98 13.07
N GLY A 262 -8.18 -0.68 12.89
CA GLY A 262 -7.61 0.62 13.17
C GLY A 262 -7.90 1.11 14.60
N ASN A 263 -8.50 2.30 14.71
CA ASN A 263 -8.92 2.92 15.98
C ASN A 263 -10.38 2.61 16.36
N SER A 264 -11.02 1.68 15.67
CA SER A 264 -12.44 1.37 15.84
C SER A 264 -12.65 -0.09 16.26
N SER A 265 -13.71 -0.33 17.01
CA SER A 265 -14.15 -1.68 17.38
C SER A 265 -15.57 -1.89 16.91
N LEU A 266 -15.81 -3.00 16.23
CA LEU A 266 -17.12 -3.39 15.75
C LEU A 266 -17.66 -4.52 16.64
N VAL A 267 -18.90 -4.36 17.07
CA VAL A 267 -19.62 -5.37 17.83
C VAL A 267 -20.90 -5.72 17.08
N VAL A 268 -21.05 -6.99 16.73
CA VAL A 268 -22.29 -7.52 16.17
C VAL A 268 -22.99 -8.31 17.27
N GLY A 269 -24.07 -7.73 17.77
CA GLY A 269 -24.95 -8.34 18.76
C GLY A 269 -26.31 -8.68 18.16
N PHE A 270 -26.99 -9.69 18.69
CA PHE A 270 -28.40 -9.93 18.41
C PHE A 270 -29.24 -9.45 19.58
N ASP A 271 -30.43 -8.90 19.29
CA ASP A 271 -31.41 -8.57 20.31
C ASP A 271 -32.08 -9.85 20.89
N THR A 272 -31.98 -10.99 20.21
CA THR A 272 -32.51 -12.32 20.63
C THR A 272 -31.51 -13.42 20.30
N TYR A 273 -31.57 -14.58 20.97
CA TYR A 273 -30.74 -15.74 20.59
C TYR A 273 -31.00 -16.09 19.11
N PRO A 274 -29.96 -16.23 18.27
CA PRO A 274 -30.17 -16.55 16.87
C PRO A 274 -30.76 -17.97 16.78
N GLU A 275 -31.93 -18.11 16.15
CA GLU A 275 -32.37 -19.43 15.68
C GLU A 275 -31.25 -19.98 14.78
N LEU A 276 -30.79 -21.22 15.02
CA LEU A 276 -29.62 -21.89 14.42
C LEU A 276 -29.47 -21.70 12.89
N TYR A 277 -30.57 -21.44 12.18
CA TYR A 277 -30.62 -21.33 10.72
C TYR A 277 -30.88 -19.92 10.19
N PHE A 278 -31.44 -19.01 11.01
CA PHE A 278 -31.77 -17.65 10.58
C PHE A 278 -31.41 -16.65 11.67
N LYS A 279 -30.28 -15.96 11.47
CA LYS A 279 -29.81 -14.81 12.24
C LYS A 279 -30.76 -13.62 12.05
N LYS A 280 -31.95 -13.70 12.64
CA LYS A 280 -32.99 -12.67 12.58
C LYS A 280 -32.71 -11.58 13.62
N ASN A 281 -33.15 -10.36 13.33
CA ASN A 281 -33.09 -9.21 14.26
C ASN A 281 -31.67 -8.90 14.78
N ALA A 282 -30.71 -8.86 13.86
CA ALA A 282 -29.33 -8.50 14.17
C ALA A 282 -29.19 -7.00 14.44
N SER A 283 -28.41 -6.64 15.45
CA SER A 283 -27.99 -5.28 15.74
C SER A 283 -26.48 -5.15 15.48
N ILE A 284 -26.10 -4.27 14.56
CA ILE A 284 -24.71 -3.89 14.38
C ILE A 284 -24.47 -2.64 15.24
N LEU A 285 -23.49 -2.70 16.14
CA LEU A 285 -23.05 -1.61 16.99
C LEU A 285 -21.60 -1.27 16.66
N LEU A 286 -21.33 0.02 16.44
CA LEU A 286 -19.98 0.50 16.17
C LEU A 286 -19.51 1.39 17.31
N PHE A 287 -18.32 1.07 17.84
CA PHE A 287 -17.72 1.77 18.97
C PHE A 287 -16.39 2.44 18.59
N SER A 288 -16.12 3.56 19.23
CA SER A 288 -14.78 4.13 19.31
C SER A 288 -13.87 3.24 20.18
N ARG A 289 -12.53 3.35 20.03
CA ARG A 289 -11.58 2.69 20.94
C ARG A 289 -11.83 2.99 22.43
N ASN A 290 -12.39 4.16 22.74
CA ASN A 290 -12.68 4.60 24.10
C ASN A 290 -14.06 4.13 24.62
N GLY A 291 -14.81 3.34 23.85
CA GLY A 291 -16.10 2.77 24.26
C GLY A 291 -17.30 3.66 23.94
N THR A 292 -17.11 4.77 23.22
CA THR A 292 -18.22 5.61 22.75
C THR A 292 -18.97 4.89 21.64
N LEU A 293 -20.27 4.64 21.81
CA LEU A 293 -21.13 4.13 20.76
C LEU A 293 -21.33 5.21 19.67
N PHE A 294 -20.86 4.96 18.46
CA PHE A 294 -21.08 5.87 17.33
C PHE A 294 -22.49 5.72 16.76
N TRP A 295 -22.93 4.49 16.49
CA TRP A 295 -24.29 4.20 16.04
C TRP A 295 -24.65 2.74 16.28
N LYS A 296 -25.97 2.48 16.28
CA LYS A 296 -26.58 1.16 16.31
C LYS A 296 -27.58 1.06 15.16
N ARG A 297 -27.49 0.00 14.34
CA ARG A 297 -28.41 -0.26 13.23
C ARG A 297 -28.95 -1.68 13.29
N LYS A 298 -30.28 -1.83 13.13
CA LYS A 298 -30.95 -3.13 13.12
C LYS A 298 -31.15 -3.65 11.70
N PHE A 299 -31.01 -4.97 11.54
CA PHE A 299 -31.23 -5.70 10.31
C PHE A 299 -32.21 -6.85 10.55
N LYS A 300 -33.15 -7.03 9.62
CA LYS A 300 -34.14 -8.11 9.69
C LYS A 300 -33.48 -9.49 9.69
N SER A 301 -32.46 -9.67 8.86
CA SER A 301 -31.63 -10.86 8.81
C SER A 301 -30.21 -10.51 8.38
N LEU A 302 -29.24 -11.21 8.94
CA LEU A 302 -27.81 -10.98 8.69
C LEU A 302 -27.12 -12.29 8.32
N VAL A 303 -26.31 -12.30 7.28
CA VAL A 303 -25.43 -13.43 6.94
C VAL A 303 -24.10 -13.24 7.63
N ASP A 304 -23.38 -12.18 7.29
CA ASP A 304 -22.12 -11.82 7.91
C ASP A 304 -21.82 -10.32 7.81
N VAL A 305 -20.82 -9.86 8.57
CA VAL A 305 -20.33 -8.48 8.60
C VAL A 305 -18.82 -8.47 8.68
N GLU A 306 -18.19 -7.62 7.89
CA GLU A 306 -16.75 -7.39 7.95
C GLU A 306 -16.40 -5.91 7.96
N ILE A 307 -15.32 -5.57 8.65
CA ILE A 307 -14.75 -4.23 8.72
C ILE A 307 -13.46 -4.19 7.93
N SER A 308 -13.24 -3.13 7.14
CA SER A 308 -11.99 -2.97 6.43
C SER A 308 -10.83 -2.81 7.42
N ASN A 309 -9.68 -3.41 7.11
CA ASN A 309 -8.47 -3.31 7.93
C ASN A 309 -8.00 -1.84 8.17
N ASN A 310 -8.27 -0.93 7.23
CA ASN A 310 -8.01 0.51 7.37
C ASN A 310 -9.00 1.22 8.33
N GLY A 311 -10.03 0.51 8.80
CA GLY A 311 -11.06 1.01 9.71
C GLY A 311 -11.97 2.08 9.14
N LYS A 312 -12.17 2.13 7.80
CA LYS A 312 -12.97 3.17 7.10
C LYS A 312 -14.30 2.68 6.52
N TYR A 313 -14.46 1.37 6.31
CA TYR A 313 -15.59 0.80 5.61
C TYR A 313 -16.13 -0.45 6.30
N LEU A 314 -17.40 -0.74 6.03
CA LEU A 314 -18.10 -1.91 6.53
C LEU A 314 -18.83 -2.61 5.38
N GLY A 315 -18.62 -3.93 5.27
CA GLY A 315 -19.41 -4.81 4.41
C GLY A 315 -20.46 -5.51 5.24
N VAL A 316 -21.74 -5.31 4.93
CA VAL A 316 -22.86 -5.97 5.60
C VAL A 316 -23.60 -6.85 4.61
N VAL A 317 -23.70 -8.13 4.91
CA VAL A 317 -24.35 -9.12 4.05
C VAL A 317 -25.66 -9.55 4.69
N THR A 318 -26.73 -9.51 3.93
CA THR A 318 -28.03 -10.10 4.26
C THR A 318 -28.36 -11.20 3.25
N PRO A 319 -29.39 -12.04 3.48
CA PRO A 319 -29.73 -13.13 2.55
C PRO A 319 -30.05 -12.70 1.11
N SER A 320 -30.45 -11.44 0.91
CA SER A 320 -30.87 -10.90 -0.39
C SER A 320 -30.07 -9.67 -0.84
N GLU A 321 -29.37 -9.00 0.05
CA GLU A 321 -28.72 -7.73 -0.26
C GLU A 321 -27.38 -7.58 0.46
N LEU A 322 -26.42 -7.04 -0.28
CA LEU A 322 -25.10 -6.65 0.17
C LEU A 322 -25.05 -5.13 0.29
N TYR A 323 -24.59 -4.63 1.43
CA TYR A 323 -24.39 -3.20 1.69
C TYR A 323 -22.92 -2.90 1.91
N PHE A 324 -22.44 -1.82 1.29
CA PHE A 324 -21.14 -1.23 1.56
C PHE A 324 -21.34 0.14 2.21
N LEU A 325 -20.87 0.28 3.44
CA LEU A 325 -21.10 1.44 4.29
C LEU A 325 -19.77 2.09 4.67
N ASN A 326 -19.81 3.37 5.03
CA ASN A 326 -18.69 4.01 5.74
C ASN A 326 -18.84 3.83 7.27
N MET A 327 -17.84 4.27 8.04
CA MET A 327 -17.89 4.18 9.51
C MET A 327 -18.98 5.03 10.19
N LYS A 328 -19.59 6.00 9.50
CA LYS A 328 -20.75 6.74 10.02
C LYS A 328 -22.06 5.95 9.87
N GLY A 329 -22.03 4.79 9.20
CA GLY A 329 -23.20 3.98 8.90
C GLY A 329 -23.95 4.43 7.64
N GLU A 330 -23.40 5.39 6.90
CA GLU A 330 -23.97 5.91 5.65
C GLU A 330 -23.76 4.88 4.53
N LEU A 331 -24.79 4.69 3.70
CA LEU A 331 -24.75 3.77 2.56
C LEU A 331 -23.95 4.39 1.42
N LEU A 332 -22.87 3.71 1.00
CA LEU A 332 -22.11 4.09 -0.20
C LEU A 332 -22.71 3.45 -1.44
N TRP A 333 -22.99 2.14 -1.37
CA TRP A 333 -23.72 1.40 -2.42
C TRP A 333 -24.28 0.09 -1.88
N SER A 334 -25.28 -0.46 -2.57
CA SER A 334 -25.79 -1.81 -2.32
C SER A 334 -25.94 -2.62 -3.60
N LYS A 335 -26.01 -3.95 -3.45
CA LYS A 335 -26.24 -4.90 -4.55
C LYS A 335 -27.11 -6.06 -4.11
N ASN A 336 -27.99 -6.49 -5.01
CA ASN A 336 -28.76 -7.71 -4.83
C ASN A 336 -27.93 -8.90 -5.35
N ILE A 337 -27.40 -9.69 -4.42
CA ILE A 337 -26.66 -10.92 -4.69
C ILE A 337 -27.17 -11.95 -3.70
N THR A 338 -27.66 -13.07 -4.22
CA THR A 338 -28.18 -14.18 -3.41
C THR A 338 -27.10 -15.22 -3.16
N ASP A 339 -27.35 -16.09 -2.18
CA ASP A 339 -26.50 -17.26 -1.90
C ASP A 339 -25.05 -16.90 -1.48
N ILE A 340 -24.87 -15.71 -0.90
CA ILE A 340 -23.61 -15.31 -0.27
C ILE A 340 -23.40 -16.15 0.99
N VAL A 341 -22.20 -16.70 1.15
CA VAL A 341 -21.81 -17.49 2.31
C VAL A 341 -20.87 -16.73 3.22
N ASP A 342 -19.93 -16.00 2.63
CA ASP A 342 -18.89 -15.31 3.38
C ASP A 342 -18.45 -14.03 2.65
N VAL A 343 -17.87 -13.10 3.41
CA VAL A 343 -17.41 -11.81 2.93
C VAL A 343 -16.05 -11.50 3.56
N SER A 344 -15.18 -10.84 2.81
CA SER A 344 -13.96 -10.27 3.36
C SER A 344 -13.80 -8.86 2.83
N LEU A 345 -13.31 -7.95 3.69
CA LEU A 345 -13.16 -6.56 3.34
C LEU A 345 -11.74 -6.10 3.65
N PHE A 346 -11.04 -5.61 2.63
CA PHE A 346 -9.71 -5.03 2.77
C PHE A 346 -9.62 -3.69 2.07
N ASP A 347 -9.08 -2.71 2.78
CA ASP A 347 -8.99 -1.32 2.38
C ASP A 347 -10.34 -0.81 1.87
N LYS A 348 -10.56 -0.82 0.56
CA LYS A 348 -11.79 -0.39 -0.11
C LYS A 348 -12.41 -1.46 -1.02
N SER A 349 -11.86 -2.66 -0.99
CA SER A 349 -12.22 -3.79 -1.85
C SER A 349 -13.01 -4.83 -1.06
N LEU A 350 -14.25 -5.04 -1.46
CA LEU A 350 -15.16 -6.01 -0.86
C LEU A 350 -15.16 -7.30 -1.66
N ILE A 351 -14.75 -8.39 -1.02
CA ILE A 351 -14.75 -9.74 -1.57
C ILE A 351 -15.97 -10.49 -1.07
N VAL A 352 -16.70 -11.10 -1.99
CA VAL A 352 -17.94 -11.82 -1.69
C VAL A 352 -17.87 -13.20 -2.30
N VAL A 353 -18.12 -14.24 -1.51
CA VAL A 353 -18.16 -15.62 -2.02
C VAL A 353 -19.56 -16.20 -1.89
N THR A 354 -20.00 -16.89 -2.94
CA THR A 354 -21.29 -17.58 -2.96
C THR A 354 -21.12 -19.08 -2.81
N ARG A 355 -22.17 -19.75 -2.34
CA ARG A 355 -22.17 -21.20 -2.09
C ARG A 355 -21.87 -22.01 -3.34
N ARG A 356 -22.34 -21.53 -4.51
CA ARG A 356 -22.05 -22.11 -5.83
C ARG A 356 -20.67 -21.75 -6.40
N GLY A 357 -19.79 -21.20 -5.58
CA GLY A 357 -18.39 -21.02 -5.93
C GLY A 357 -18.07 -19.79 -6.76
N LYS A 358 -18.95 -18.78 -6.77
CA LYS A 358 -18.62 -17.49 -7.39
C LYS A 358 -17.92 -16.61 -6.38
N ILE A 359 -16.82 -15.99 -6.80
CA ILE A 359 -16.04 -15.04 -6.02
C ILE A 359 -16.14 -13.70 -6.75
N TYR A 360 -16.70 -12.69 -6.08
CA TYR A 360 -16.79 -11.32 -6.60
C TYR A 360 -15.82 -10.42 -5.84
N VAL A 361 -15.21 -9.46 -6.54
CA VAL A 361 -14.52 -8.32 -5.91
C VAL A 361 -15.16 -7.04 -6.41
N PHE A 362 -15.60 -6.21 -5.49
CA PHE A 362 -16.15 -4.88 -5.72
C PHE A 362 -15.24 -3.81 -5.13
N ASN A 363 -15.14 -2.65 -5.75
CA ASN A 363 -14.42 -1.48 -5.20
C ASN A 363 -15.35 -0.51 -4.46
N GLU A 364 -14.81 0.64 -4.02
CA GLU A 364 -15.56 1.64 -3.27
C GLU A 364 -16.78 2.22 -3.99
N THR A 365 -16.80 2.18 -5.34
CA THR A 365 -17.91 2.67 -6.16
C THR A 365 -18.99 1.62 -6.39
N GLY A 366 -18.74 0.38 -5.95
CA GLY A 366 -19.61 -0.75 -6.25
C GLY A 366 -19.43 -1.25 -7.68
N LYS A 367 -18.43 -0.80 -8.42
CA LYS A 367 -18.04 -1.44 -9.68
C LYS A 367 -17.40 -2.79 -9.34
N ARG A 368 -17.80 -3.82 -10.11
CA ARG A 368 -17.24 -5.16 -10.00
C ARG A 368 -15.95 -5.20 -10.79
N ASP A 369 -14.84 -5.33 -10.08
CA ASP A 369 -13.51 -5.38 -10.69
C ASP A 369 -13.10 -6.80 -11.05
N PHE A 370 -13.67 -7.81 -10.37
CA PHE A 370 -13.34 -9.21 -10.59
C PHE A 370 -14.54 -10.13 -10.37
N ILE A 371 -14.61 -11.20 -11.16
CA ILE A 371 -15.46 -12.36 -10.91
C ILE A 371 -14.69 -13.63 -11.28
N PHE A 372 -14.77 -14.63 -10.42
CA PHE A 372 -14.25 -15.97 -10.71
C PHE A 372 -15.27 -17.03 -10.35
N GLU A 373 -15.43 -18.02 -11.22
CA GLU A 373 -16.27 -19.18 -10.97
C GLU A 373 -15.38 -20.40 -10.75
N THR A 374 -15.35 -20.89 -9.52
CA THR A 374 -14.50 -22.01 -9.11
C THR A 374 -15.01 -23.37 -9.63
N GLY A 375 -16.32 -23.46 -9.91
CA GLY A 375 -17.02 -24.72 -10.21
C GLY A 375 -17.17 -25.66 -9.00
N LYS A 376 -16.72 -25.22 -7.82
CA LYS A 376 -16.73 -25.97 -6.56
C LYS A 376 -17.48 -25.18 -5.48
N THR A 377 -17.90 -25.83 -4.40
CA THR A 377 -18.48 -25.05 -3.30
C THR A 377 -17.37 -24.28 -2.56
N ILE A 378 -17.65 -23.03 -2.22
CA ILE A 378 -16.79 -22.17 -1.39
C ILE A 378 -17.56 -21.87 -0.11
N ARG A 379 -16.86 -21.93 1.02
CA ARG A 379 -17.39 -21.77 2.37
C ARG A 379 -16.75 -20.59 3.11
N HIS A 380 -15.48 -20.30 2.84
CA HIS A 380 -14.72 -19.28 3.54
C HIS A 380 -13.93 -18.42 2.56
N THR A 381 -13.76 -17.14 2.90
CA THR A 381 -12.85 -16.23 2.23
C THR A 381 -12.12 -15.35 3.23
N ILE A 382 -10.82 -15.17 3.04
CA ILE A 382 -10.05 -14.19 3.80
C ILE A 382 -9.22 -13.34 2.84
N TYR A 383 -8.98 -12.10 3.24
CA TYR A 383 -7.98 -11.25 2.60
C TYR A 383 -6.79 -11.09 3.54
N VAL A 384 -5.59 -11.36 3.02
CA VAL A 384 -4.34 -11.28 3.77
C VAL A 384 -3.24 -10.70 2.90
N ASP A 385 -2.70 -9.53 3.27
CA ASP A 385 -1.50 -8.90 2.65
C ASP A 385 -1.44 -9.07 1.12
N ASN A 386 -2.48 -8.60 0.43
CA ASN A 386 -2.64 -8.68 -1.02
C ASN A 386 -3.03 -10.04 -1.60
N HIS A 387 -3.55 -10.96 -0.79
CA HIS A 387 -4.06 -12.24 -1.27
C HIS A 387 -5.50 -12.42 -0.82
N ILE A 388 -6.36 -12.76 -1.78
CA ILE A 388 -7.69 -13.27 -1.50
C ILE A 388 -7.55 -14.79 -1.48
N ILE A 389 -7.91 -15.41 -0.37
CA ILE A 389 -7.89 -16.86 -0.24
C ILE A 389 -9.32 -17.30 -0.03
N ALA A 390 -9.83 -18.10 -0.95
CA ALA A 390 -11.17 -18.67 -0.87
C ALA A 390 -11.05 -20.19 -0.74
N SER A 391 -11.80 -20.77 0.19
CA SER A 391 -11.81 -22.22 0.39
C SER A 391 -13.19 -22.83 0.54
N GLY A 392 -13.32 -24.06 0.10
CA GLY A 392 -14.43 -24.97 0.34
C GLY A 392 -14.01 -26.37 -0.07
N ASP A 393 -14.49 -26.89 -1.20
CA ASP A 393 -14.04 -28.19 -1.76
C ASP A 393 -12.68 -28.09 -2.49
N GLY A 394 -11.94 -27.05 -2.19
CA GLY A 394 -10.67 -26.64 -2.80
C GLY A 394 -10.23 -25.31 -2.20
N VAL A 395 -8.95 -24.97 -2.36
CA VAL A 395 -8.36 -23.70 -1.93
C VAL A 395 -7.88 -22.95 -3.15
N TYR A 396 -8.31 -21.70 -3.26
CA TYR A 396 -7.94 -20.79 -4.33
C TYR A 396 -7.24 -19.58 -3.71
N VAL A 397 -6.01 -19.35 -4.13
CA VAL A 397 -5.23 -18.19 -3.70
C VAL A 397 -5.11 -17.25 -4.89
N PHE A 398 -5.71 -16.07 -4.77
CA PHE A 398 -5.62 -14.98 -5.76
C PHE A 398 -4.69 -13.91 -5.22
N LYS A 399 -3.65 -13.57 -5.96
CA LYS A 399 -2.82 -12.42 -5.64
C LYS A 399 -3.45 -11.16 -6.21
N THR A 400 -3.82 -10.22 -5.36
CA THR A 400 -4.19 -8.87 -5.78
C THR A 400 -2.90 -8.08 -6.01
N LEU A 401 -2.63 -7.68 -7.25
CA LEU A 401 -1.53 -6.77 -7.50
C LEU A 401 -1.93 -5.38 -7.03
N SER A 402 -1.40 -4.99 -5.87
CA SER A 402 -1.48 -3.60 -5.44
C SER A 402 -0.62 -2.79 -6.39
N TYR A 403 -1.30 -2.04 -7.24
CA TYR A 403 -0.69 -1.17 -8.20
C TYR A 403 0.01 -0.02 -7.45
N LYS A 404 1.35 -0.07 -7.38
CA LYS A 404 2.15 1.01 -6.80
C LYS A 404 2.50 2.00 -7.92
N PRO A 405 1.88 3.20 -7.97
CA PRO A 405 2.16 4.15 -9.04
C PRO A 405 3.62 4.61 -8.97
N SER A 406 4.19 4.94 -10.12
CA SER A 406 5.53 5.52 -10.23
C SER A 406 5.45 7.03 -10.02
N THR A 407 6.56 7.64 -9.62
CA THR A 407 6.67 9.10 -9.50
C THR A 407 7.73 9.60 -10.47
N LEU A 408 7.32 10.46 -11.41
CA LEU A 408 8.23 11.24 -12.23
C LEU A 408 8.40 12.61 -11.58
N ARG A 409 9.61 12.93 -11.14
CA ARG A 409 9.97 14.23 -10.57
C ARG A 409 10.73 15.03 -11.62
N ILE A 410 10.11 16.08 -12.14
CA ILE A 410 10.73 17.00 -13.08
C ILE A 410 11.29 18.20 -12.33
N LEU A 411 12.59 18.35 -12.42
CA LEU A 411 13.34 19.46 -11.85
C LEU A 411 13.80 20.36 -13.00
N ALA A 412 12.91 21.26 -13.41
CA ALA A 412 13.22 22.36 -14.32
C ALA A 412 12.90 23.69 -13.62
N PRO A 413 13.58 24.80 -13.97
CA PRO A 413 13.32 26.10 -13.37
C PRO A 413 11.91 26.61 -13.69
N TYR A 414 11.47 26.44 -14.94
CA TYR A 414 10.14 26.77 -15.48
C TYR A 414 9.82 25.83 -16.66
N GLY A 415 8.64 25.98 -17.27
CA GLY A 415 8.25 25.26 -18.48
C GLY A 415 7.04 24.35 -18.31
N GLU A 416 6.27 24.24 -19.39
CA GLU A 416 5.14 23.33 -19.51
C GLU A 416 5.65 21.88 -19.64
N ILE A 417 5.14 20.99 -18.79
CA ILE A 417 5.41 19.55 -18.87
C ILE A 417 4.34 18.88 -19.70
N HIS A 418 4.77 18.28 -20.80
CA HIS A 418 3.96 17.48 -21.69
C HIS A 418 4.41 16.01 -21.60
N LEU A 419 3.46 15.09 -21.49
CA LEU A 419 3.69 13.65 -21.56
C LEU A 419 2.93 13.08 -22.76
N ASN A 420 3.64 12.42 -23.68
CA ASN A 420 3.07 11.87 -24.91
C ASN A 420 2.20 12.93 -25.65
N ASP A 421 2.78 14.11 -25.88
CA ASP A 421 2.13 15.27 -26.52
C ASP A 421 0.91 15.86 -25.77
N THR A 422 0.71 15.48 -24.50
CA THR A 422 -0.39 16.02 -23.66
C THR A 422 0.16 16.89 -22.54
N TYR A 423 -0.29 18.15 -22.45
CA TYR A 423 0.01 19.01 -21.31
C TYR A 423 -0.50 18.40 -20.00
N ILE A 424 0.37 18.32 -18.99
CA ILE A 424 0.04 17.77 -17.68
C ILE A 424 0.01 18.87 -16.61
N THR A 425 1.09 19.64 -16.51
CA THR A 425 1.31 20.64 -15.47
C THR A 425 2.57 21.45 -15.78
N ASP A 426 2.89 22.46 -14.98
CA ASP A 426 4.12 23.25 -15.12
C ASP A 426 5.23 22.73 -14.19
N ALA A 427 6.48 22.91 -14.58
CA ALA A 427 7.65 22.57 -13.78
C ALA A 427 7.97 23.63 -12.72
N PRO A 428 8.59 23.24 -11.58
CA PRO A 428 8.92 21.88 -11.15
C PRO A 428 7.72 21.15 -10.53
N ASN A 429 7.58 19.85 -10.80
CA ASN A 429 6.47 19.06 -10.24
C ASN A 429 6.80 17.57 -10.06
N ASN A 430 6.04 16.91 -9.18
CA ASN A 430 6.05 15.47 -8.97
C ASN A 430 4.76 14.87 -9.56
N ILE A 431 4.90 14.11 -10.64
CA ILE A 431 3.78 13.53 -11.37
C ILE A 431 3.66 12.06 -10.97
N THR A 432 2.47 11.67 -10.50
CA THR A 432 2.15 10.27 -10.20
C THR A 432 1.63 9.62 -11.48
N LEU A 433 2.38 8.64 -11.99
CA LEU A 433 2.15 8.03 -13.29
C LEU A 433 1.96 6.53 -13.19
N VAL A 434 1.55 5.94 -14.31
CA VAL A 434 1.60 4.50 -14.48
C VAL A 434 2.94 3.96 -14.94
N PRO A 435 3.40 2.78 -14.48
CA PRO A 435 4.55 2.13 -15.08
C PRO A 435 4.32 1.97 -16.58
N GLY A 436 5.32 2.35 -17.35
CA GLY A 436 5.15 2.50 -18.79
C GLY A 436 6.28 3.31 -19.39
N ARG A 437 6.20 3.51 -20.71
CA ARG A 437 7.11 4.39 -21.44
C ARG A 437 6.42 5.71 -21.71
N TYR A 438 7.15 6.79 -21.53
CA TYR A 438 6.66 8.15 -21.73
C TYR A 438 7.68 8.92 -22.54
N GLU A 439 7.21 9.67 -23.53
CA GLU A 439 7.94 10.80 -24.03
C GLU A 439 7.66 11.99 -23.11
N VAL A 440 8.69 12.44 -22.41
CA VAL A 440 8.65 13.64 -21.56
C VAL A 440 9.15 14.79 -22.41
N ARG A 441 8.29 15.79 -22.59
CA ARG A 441 8.65 17.05 -23.23
C ARG A 441 8.46 18.19 -22.24
N VAL A 442 9.48 19.02 -22.08
CA VAL A 442 9.38 20.26 -21.27
C VAL A 442 9.77 21.43 -22.15
N ILE A 443 8.85 22.36 -22.30
CA ILE A 443 9.00 23.53 -23.17
C ILE A 443 8.78 24.80 -22.36
N GLU A 444 9.71 25.73 -22.49
CA GLU A 444 9.55 27.12 -22.06
C GLU A 444 10.08 28.01 -23.17
N ASP A 445 9.38 29.12 -23.43
CA ASP A 445 9.55 29.93 -24.64
C ASP A 445 11.02 30.27 -24.93
N ARG A 446 11.56 29.68 -26.01
CA ARG A 446 12.93 29.83 -26.54
C ARG A 446 14.08 29.41 -25.62
N CYS A 447 13.88 29.21 -24.32
CA CYS A 447 14.94 28.89 -23.36
C CYS A 447 14.97 27.43 -22.87
N ILE A 448 13.90 26.66 -23.05
CA ILE A 448 13.87 25.22 -22.74
C ILE A 448 13.13 24.46 -23.85
N ASN A 449 13.78 23.46 -24.43
CA ASN A 449 13.17 22.49 -25.34
C ASN A 449 13.77 21.11 -25.09
N HIS A 450 13.34 20.46 -24.01
CA HIS A 450 13.83 19.13 -23.61
C HIS A 450 12.86 18.06 -24.07
N VAL A 451 13.36 17.02 -24.72
CA VAL A 451 12.60 15.82 -25.09
C VAL A 451 13.38 14.59 -24.67
N GLU A 452 12.78 13.73 -23.84
CA GLU A 452 13.40 12.49 -23.38
C GLU A 452 12.37 11.36 -23.31
N ASN A 453 12.73 10.21 -23.86
CA ASN A 453 11.96 8.99 -23.70
C ASN A 453 12.39 8.25 -22.44
N ILE A 454 11.48 8.12 -21.49
CA ILE A 454 11.70 7.40 -20.24
C ILE A 454 10.88 6.11 -20.18
N SER A 455 11.36 5.14 -19.42
CA SER A 455 10.58 4.00 -18.93
C SER A 455 10.53 4.07 -17.42
N LEU A 456 9.35 3.81 -16.85
CA LEU A 456 9.07 3.75 -15.41
C LEU A 456 8.61 2.34 -15.04
N GLY A 457 9.27 1.72 -14.07
CA GLY A 457 8.87 0.48 -13.41
C GLY A 457 7.92 0.71 -12.23
N PHE A 458 7.36 -0.36 -11.68
CA PHE A 458 6.40 -0.31 -10.56
C PHE A 458 6.97 0.37 -9.32
N GLY A 459 6.30 1.44 -8.85
CA GLY A 459 6.72 2.20 -7.67
C GLY A 459 8.07 2.91 -7.82
N GLU A 460 8.60 3.02 -9.04
CA GLU A 460 9.86 3.70 -9.33
C GLU A 460 9.70 5.21 -9.11
N VAL A 461 10.72 5.84 -8.52
CA VAL A 461 10.85 7.30 -8.50
C VAL A 461 11.96 7.67 -9.47
N LYS A 462 11.60 8.31 -10.58
CA LYS A 462 12.55 8.77 -11.59
C LYS A 462 12.65 10.29 -11.55
N ILE A 463 13.87 10.80 -11.53
CA ILE A 463 14.15 12.24 -11.49
C ILE A 463 14.72 12.66 -12.85
N VAL A 464 14.07 13.63 -13.50
CA VAL A 464 14.56 14.27 -14.72
C VAL A 464 14.94 15.70 -14.38
N LYS A 465 16.24 16.00 -14.44
CA LYS A 465 16.75 17.35 -14.19
C LYS A 465 17.03 18.03 -15.52
N ILE A 466 16.37 19.16 -15.76
CA ILE A 466 16.43 19.91 -17.00
C ILE A 466 17.11 21.24 -16.72
N ARG A 467 18.07 21.58 -17.56
CA ARG A 467 18.79 22.84 -17.52
C ARG A 467 18.32 23.71 -18.67
N GLY A 468 18.19 25.01 -18.43
CA GLY A 468 17.87 25.96 -19.48
C GLY A 468 19.09 26.64 -20.08
N ILE A 469 18.85 27.45 -21.09
CA ILE A 469 19.80 28.45 -21.59
C ILE A 469 19.36 29.86 -21.14
N GLY A 470 20.30 30.78 -21.08
CA GLY A 470 20.06 32.22 -20.95
C GLY A 470 20.74 32.98 -22.08
N TYR A 471 20.52 34.29 -22.12
CA TYR A 471 20.99 35.16 -23.18
C TYR A 471 21.90 36.25 -22.62
N LEU A 472 23.02 36.50 -23.29
CA LEU A 472 23.98 37.55 -22.95
C LEU A 472 23.98 38.64 -24.02
N ASP A 473 23.76 39.88 -23.58
CA ASP A 473 23.95 41.09 -24.38
C ASP A 473 25.19 41.83 -23.87
N VAL A 474 26.12 42.20 -24.77
CA VAL A 474 27.34 42.91 -24.41
C VAL A 474 27.47 44.19 -25.22
N PHE A 475 27.52 45.31 -24.52
CA PHE A 475 27.70 46.65 -25.07
C PHE A 475 29.02 47.25 -24.60
N SER A 476 29.54 48.22 -25.34
CA SER A 476 30.68 49.01 -24.91
C SER A 476 30.59 50.47 -25.35
N ASN A 477 31.26 51.34 -24.60
CA ASN A 477 31.52 52.73 -25.01
C ASN A 477 32.53 52.83 -26.16
N VAL A 478 33.29 51.77 -26.47
CA VAL A 478 34.24 51.72 -27.59
C VAL A 478 33.68 50.84 -28.71
N SER A 479 33.57 51.40 -29.92
CA SER A 479 33.13 50.64 -31.10
C SER A 479 34.18 49.63 -31.55
N ASN A 480 33.73 48.50 -32.12
CA ASN A 480 34.58 47.39 -32.56
C ASN A 480 35.44 46.76 -31.45
N ALA A 481 35.05 46.91 -30.17
CA ALA A 481 35.66 46.15 -29.08
C ALA A 481 35.28 44.67 -29.20
N GLU A 482 36.28 43.79 -29.07
CA GLU A 482 36.13 42.34 -29.17
C GLU A 482 35.72 41.76 -27.81
N VAL A 483 34.77 40.83 -27.82
CA VAL A 483 34.18 40.20 -26.64
C VAL A 483 34.63 38.75 -26.57
N TYR A 484 35.07 38.34 -25.39
CA TYR A 484 35.52 36.99 -25.07
C TYR A 484 34.66 36.41 -23.95
N VAL A 485 34.22 35.16 -24.11
CA VAL A 485 33.53 34.38 -23.08
C VAL A 485 34.40 33.19 -22.73
N ASN A 486 34.82 33.08 -21.46
CA ASN A 486 35.76 32.08 -20.97
C ASN A 486 37.03 31.98 -21.85
N GLY A 487 37.52 33.13 -22.33
CA GLY A 487 38.70 33.24 -23.19
C GLY A 487 38.47 32.92 -24.67
N THR A 488 37.25 32.57 -25.09
CA THR A 488 36.90 32.35 -26.50
C THR A 488 36.28 33.61 -27.10
N SER A 489 36.81 34.14 -28.20
CA SER A 489 36.24 35.30 -28.89
C SER A 489 34.87 34.95 -29.48
N ILE A 490 33.85 35.74 -29.15
CA ILE A 490 32.48 35.58 -29.64
C ILE A 490 32.07 36.65 -30.65
N GLY A 491 32.95 37.62 -30.94
CA GLY A 491 32.73 38.70 -31.90
C GLY A 491 32.98 40.09 -31.33
N VAL A 492 32.44 41.12 -31.98
CA VAL A 492 32.59 42.52 -31.58
C VAL A 492 31.25 43.12 -31.11
N VAL A 493 31.31 44.08 -30.20
CA VAL A 493 30.12 44.79 -29.67
C VAL A 493 29.37 45.61 -30.74
N PRO A 494 28.02 45.73 -30.67
CA PRO A 494 27.14 45.09 -29.69
C PRO A 494 26.89 43.61 -30.01
N ILE A 495 27.07 42.75 -29.01
CA ILE A 495 26.59 41.36 -29.05
C ILE A 495 25.19 41.35 -28.47
N LEU A 496 24.24 40.76 -29.19
CA LEU A 496 22.84 40.63 -28.77
C LEU A 496 22.42 39.17 -28.79
N GLN A 497 21.71 38.76 -27.74
CA GLN A 497 21.08 37.45 -27.55
C GLN A 497 22.07 36.28 -27.71
N TYR A 498 23.29 36.43 -27.19
CA TYR A 498 24.26 35.34 -27.22
C TYR A 498 23.83 34.21 -26.27
N GLU A 499 23.53 33.05 -26.83
CA GLU A 499 23.02 31.89 -26.09
C GLU A 499 24.11 31.24 -25.25
N LEU A 500 23.86 31.12 -23.95
CA LEU A 500 24.72 30.46 -22.98
C LEU A 500 23.92 29.45 -22.17
N SER A 501 24.52 28.30 -21.88
CA SER A 501 23.94 27.37 -20.90
C SER A 501 23.87 28.01 -19.52
N GLU A 502 22.97 27.56 -18.65
CA GLU A 502 22.99 28.02 -17.26
C GLU A 502 24.38 27.77 -16.62
N GLY A 503 24.95 28.80 -15.98
CA GLY A 503 26.29 28.69 -15.41
C GLY A 503 27.02 30.02 -15.23
N GLU A 504 28.22 29.96 -14.66
CA GLU A 504 29.10 31.10 -14.46
C GLU A 504 30.06 31.25 -15.65
N TYR A 505 30.23 32.50 -16.09
CA TYR A 505 31.04 32.86 -17.26
C TYR A 505 31.95 34.03 -16.93
N HIS A 506 33.19 33.95 -17.41
CA HIS A 506 34.14 35.05 -17.41
C HIS A 506 34.04 35.84 -18.72
N ILE A 507 33.64 37.10 -18.64
CA ILE A 507 33.47 37.98 -19.79
C ILE A 507 34.63 38.96 -19.84
N GLU A 508 35.32 39.03 -20.96
CA GLU A 508 36.38 40.01 -21.23
C GLU A 508 36.05 40.82 -22.48
N VAL A 509 36.18 42.14 -22.41
CA VAL A 509 35.99 43.06 -23.54
C VAL A 509 37.29 43.82 -23.79
N VAL A 510 37.80 43.76 -25.01
CA VAL A 510 39.14 44.25 -25.40
C VAL A 510 39.03 45.20 -26.59
N ALA A 511 39.71 46.34 -26.52
CA ALA A 511 39.87 47.24 -27.66
C ALA A 511 41.31 47.78 -27.74
N LYS A 512 41.81 47.98 -28.96
CA LYS A 512 43.19 48.46 -29.19
C LYS A 512 43.39 49.85 -28.57
N GLY A 513 44.38 49.97 -27.68
CA GLY A 513 44.71 51.23 -27.00
C GLY A 513 43.90 51.50 -25.72
N TYR A 514 43.08 50.55 -25.28
CA TYR A 514 42.26 50.64 -24.07
C TYR A 514 42.60 49.51 -23.07
N LYS A 515 42.36 49.76 -21.78
CA LYS A 515 42.43 48.73 -20.74
C LYS A 515 41.22 47.80 -20.87
N SER A 516 41.44 46.48 -20.88
CA SER A 516 40.35 45.51 -20.98
C SER A 516 39.41 45.58 -19.78
N TYR A 517 38.14 45.28 -20.04
CA TYR A 517 37.10 45.14 -19.04
C TYR A 517 36.88 43.65 -18.78
N THR A 518 36.83 43.24 -17.51
CA THR A 518 36.61 41.83 -17.11
C THR A 518 35.53 41.73 -16.05
N GLN A 519 34.59 40.79 -16.19
CA GLN A 519 33.53 40.52 -15.21
C GLN A 519 33.15 39.03 -15.16
N GLU A 520 32.95 38.49 -13.95
CA GLU A 520 32.28 37.19 -13.77
C GLU A 520 30.77 37.37 -13.70
N VAL A 521 30.05 36.56 -14.46
CA VAL A 521 28.59 36.65 -14.61
C VAL A 521 27.96 35.27 -14.49
N LEU A 522 26.98 35.15 -13.59
CA LEU A 522 26.08 34.01 -13.53
C LEU A 522 24.93 34.24 -14.53
N ILE A 523 24.77 33.31 -15.47
CA ILE A 523 23.64 33.24 -16.39
C ILE A 523 22.62 32.27 -15.82
N ALA A 524 21.49 32.80 -15.36
CA ALA A 524 20.35 31.98 -14.95
C ALA A 524 19.51 31.52 -16.16
N PRO A 525 18.75 30.42 -16.03
CA PRO A 525 17.85 29.94 -17.08
C PRO A 525 16.83 31.00 -17.49
N CYS A 526 16.62 31.17 -18.78
CA CYS A 526 15.69 32.14 -19.38
C CYS A 526 16.00 33.62 -19.03
N GLU A 527 17.16 33.90 -18.41
CA GLU A 527 17.58 35.27 -18.09
C GLU A 527 18.16 35.95 -19.33
N HIS A 528 17.82 37.22 -19.52
CA HIS A 528 18.53 38.12 -20.44
C HIS A 528 19.46 39.01 -19.64
N LYS A 529 20.76 38.72 -19.71
CA LYS A 529 21.79 39.46 -18.99
C LYS A 529 22.45 40.49 -19.89
N ALA A 530 22.34 41.76 -19.54
CA ALA A 530 23.04 42.84 -20.24
C ALA A 530 24.29 43.27 -19.48
N ILE A 531 25.43 43.37 -20.18
CA ILE A 531 26.70 43.90 -19.68
C ILE A 531 27.06 45.16 -20.47
N ASN A 532 27.29 46.26 -19.76
CA ASN A 532 27.77 47.51 -20.34
C ASN A 532 29.24 47.72 -19.94
N ALA A 533 30.16 47.35 -20.82
CA ALA A 533 31.60 47.43 -20.59
C ALA A 533 32.14 48.84 -20.92
N THR A 534 32.56 49.58 -19.89
CA THR A 534 33.23 50.88 -20.07
C THR A 534 34.75 50.70 -20.09
N LEU A 535 35.40 50.89 -21.24
CA LEU A 535 36.84 50.84 -21.39
C LEU A 535 37.48 52.24 -21.32
N TYR A 536 38.69 52.31 -20.77
CA TYR A 536 39.47 53.54 -20.58
C TYR A 536 40.78 53.51 -21.41
N PRO A 537 41.18 54.61 -22.09
CA PRO A 537 42.42 54.66 -22.88
C PRO A 537 43.68 54.43 -22.03
N LEU A 538 44.71 53.79 -22.63
CA LEU A 538 45.98 53.48 -21.96
C LEU A 538 46.97 54.65 -21.88
N PHE A 539 46.73 55.76 -22.61
CA PHE A 539 47.62 56.93 -22.61
C PHE A 539 46.85 58.23 -22.35
N SER A 540 47.27 58.99 -21.33
CA SER A 540 46.88 60.41 -21.17
C SER A 540 48.04 61.25 -20.61
N LYS A 541 48.10 62.52 -21.07
CA LYS A 541 48.80 63.74 -20.59
C LYS A 541 49.74 64.39 -21.65
N ASN A 542 49.83 65.71 -21.87
CA ASN A 542 49.50 66.92 -21.08
C ASN A 542 49.60 68.20 -21.96
N SER A 543 48.90 69.29 -21.57
CA SER A 543 49.34 70.71 -21.48
C SER A 543 48.07 71.59 -21.38
N GLU A 544 47.84 72.59 -20.54
CA GLU A 544 48.59 73.46 -19.59
C GLU A 544 47.52 74.46 -19.01
N PRO A 545 47.80 75.47 -18.15
CA PRO A 545 48.91 75.74 -17.24
C PRO A 545 48.44 76.04 -15.77
N LYS A 546 49.41 76.28 -14.88
CA LYS A 546 49.23 76.77 -13.50
C LYS A 546 48.65 78.19 -13.45
N VAL A 547 47.66 78.41 -12.59
CA VAL A 547 47.49 79.66 -11.82
C VAL A 547 47.14 79.28 -10.38
N GLU A 548 48.04 79.60 -9.45
CA GLU A 548 47.76 79.64 -8.02
C GLU A 548 46.92 80.87 -7.68
N ASN A 549 45.96 80.73 -6.78
CA ASN A 549 45.75 81.72 -5.71
C ASN A 549 44.92 81.10 -4.57
N THR A 550 45.57 81.05 -3.40
CA THR A 550 45.08 81.46 -2.05
C THR A 550 43.57 81.43 -1.82
N SER A 551 42.98 80.85 -0.78
CA SER A 551 43.34 80.69 0.64
C SER A 551 42.20 79.86 1.28
N ASN A 552 42.44 78.94 2.22
CA ASN A 552 42.26 79.15 3.67
C ASN A 552 41.04 80.06 3.99
N ILE A 553 40.01 79.75 4.78
CA ILE A 553 39.88 79.14 6.13
C ILE A 553 38.34 78.91 6.32
N LEU A 554 37.80 77.80 6.84
CA LEU A 554 37.45 77.48 8.25
C LEU A 554 36.63 76.17 8.22
N GLU A 555 37.15 75.05 8.72
CA GLU A 555 36.87 74.50 10.05
C GLU A 555 35.46 74.77 10.61
N ARG A 556 34.63 73.72 10.70
CA ARG A 556 34.18 73.18 12.00
C ARG A 556 33.59 71.78 11.86
N ASP A 557 34.36 70.79 12.32
CA ASP A 557 33.87 69.50 12.81
C ASP A 557 33.01 69.70 14.08
N SER A 558 31.95 68.90 14.22
CA SER A 558 31.62 68.17 15.45
C SER A 558 30.26 67.47 15.34
N SER A 559 30.24 66.14 15.31
CA SER A 559 29.95 65.38 16.53
C SER A 559 29.87 63.88 16.23
N ILE A 560 30.65 63.18 17.02
CA ILE A 560 30.77 61.73 17.15
C ILE A 560 29.65 61.24 18.08
N SER A 561 29.08 60.06 17.83
CA SER A 561 28.88 58.99 18.83
C SER A 561 28.07 57.85 18.20
N ASN A 562 28.70 56.72 17.89
CA ASN A 562 28.78 55.54 18.76
C ASN A 562 27.42 55.10 19.34
N THR A 563 26.92 53.99 18.77
CA THR A 563 26.01 52.95 19.30
C THR A 563 25.73 52.05 18.07
N LEU A 564 25.72 50.73 18.03
CA LEU A 564 25.57 49.63 19.00
C LEU A 564 26.04 48.38 18.19
N LEU A 565 27.12 47.68 18.52
CA LEU A 565 27.25 46.73 19.62
C LEU A 565 26.18 45.59 19.65
N PHE A 566 25.80 44.93 18.54
CA PHE A 566 24.86 43.78 18.60
C PHE A 566 24.96 42.68 17.53
N LEU A 567 26.10 42.41 16.87
CA LEU A 567 26.17 41.30 15.90
C LEU A 567 27.28 40.27 16.12
N ILE A 568 28.12 40.44 17.15
CA ILE A 568 29.22 39.51 17.43
C ILE A 568 28.86 38.37 18.43
N PRO A 569 27.85 38.47 19.33
CA PRO A 569 27.42 37.32 20.14
C PRO A 569 26.51 36.32 19.39
N LEU A 570 25.93 36.70 18.25
CA LEU A 570 24.95 35.88 17.55
C LEU A 570 25.59 34.70 16.79
N LEU A 571 26.83 34.85 16.35
CA LEU A 571 27.54 33.78 15.62
C LEU A 571 28.00 32.64 16.53
N VAL A 572 28.31 32.91 17.80
CA VAL A 572 28.85 31.90 18.74
C VAL A 572 27.76 30.97 19.29
N VAL A 573 26.55 31.49 19.50
CA VAL A 573 25.40 30.70 20.00
C VAL A 573 24.86 29.73 18.94
N VAL A 574 24.87 30.13 17.66
CA VAL A 574 24.41 29.27 16.55
C VAL A 574 25.36 28.09 16.33
N THR A 575 26.67 28.29 16.47
CA THR A 575 27.65 27.19 16.41
C THR A 575 27.56 26.22 17.59
N LEU A 576 27.22 26.67 18.81
CA LEU A 576 27.04 25.77 19.95
C LEU A 576 25.76 24.92 19.84
N ILE A 577 24.68 25.45 19.27
CA ILE A 577 23.42 24.70 19.06
C ILE A 577 23.60 23.61 17.99
N ILE A 578 24.37 23.88 16.93
CA ILE A 578 24.68 22.88 15.89
C ILE A 578 25.56 21.75 16.45
N ILE A 579 26.48 22.04 17.37
CA ILE A 579 27.32 21.02 18.02
C ILE A 579 26.53 20.18 19.04
N LEU A 580 25.55 20.76 19.75
CA LEU A 580 24.69 20.04 20.69
C LEU A 580 23.60 19.18 20.01
N MET A 581 23.18 19.52 18.79
CA MET A 581 22.22 18.72 18.02
C MET A 581 22.84 17.52 17.27
N HIS A 582 24.17 17.39 17.26
CA HIS A 582 24.87 16.25 16.64
C HIS A 582 25.35 15.18 17.65
N LYS A 583 24.99 15.33 18.93
CA LYS A 583 25.14 14.29 19.96
C LYS A 583 23.83 14.09 20.74
N ARG A 584 22.85 13.47 20.09
CA ARG A 584 21.85 12.61 20.74
C ARG A 584 21.24 11.64 19.74
#